data_AF-A0A954Y993-F1
#
_entry.id   AF-A0A954Y993-F1
#
_cell.length_a   1.000
_cell.length_b   1.000
_cell.length_c   1.000
_cell.angle_alpha   90.00
_cell.angle_beta   90.00
_cell.angle_gamma   90.00
#
_symmetry.space_group_name_H-M   'P 1'
#
loop_
_entity.id
_entity.type
_entity.pdbx_description
1 polymer ?
#
loop_
_entity_poly.entity_id
_entity_poly.type
_entity_poly.pdbx_seq_one_letter_code
_entity_poly.pdbx_strand_id
1 'polypeptide(L)'
;MSLPIFTHELPNGMVLLGEPNPSFGSAAFTLMAPAGCRHDPVGQEGLASLACEMALRGAGERDGRALINDLDALGIDRGEAVGV
;
A
#
# COMPACT_ATOMS: atom_id res chain seq x y z
N MET A 1 -7.76 -11.65 24.72
CA MET A 1 -7.76 -12.72 23.71
C MET A 1 -7.34 -12.08 22.40
N SER A 2 -6.33 -12.61 21.70
CA SER A 2 -5.97 -12.14 20.36
C SER A 2 -7.06 -12.53 19.38
N LEU A 3 -7.37 -11.66 18.42
CA LEU A 3 -8.32 -11.96 17.35
C LEU A 3 -7.69 -12.99 16.39
N PRO A 4 -8.51 -13.78 15.66
CA PRO A 4 -8.00 -14.70 14.66
C PRO A 4 -7.40 -13.93 13.46
N ILE A 5 -6.22 -14.36 13.02
CA ILE A 5 -5.60 -13.90 11.77
C ILE A 5 -5.99 -14.88 10.67
N PHE A 6 -6.57 -14.36 9.59
CA PHE A 6 -6.93 -15.10 8.39
C PHE A 6 -5.87 -14.90 7.30
N THR A 7 -5.62 -15.95 6.53
CA THR A 7 -4.70 -15.94 5.40
C THR A 7 -5.39 -16.49 4.17
N HIS A 8 -5.31 -15.76 3.05
CA HIS A 8 -5.82 -16.20 1.77
C HIS A 8 -4.82 -15.90 0.66
N GLU A 9 -4.46 -16.92 -0.12
CA GLU A 9 -3.60 -16.78 -1.30
C GLU A 9 -4.47 -16.61 -2.55
N LEU A 10 -4.25 -15.52 -3.27
CA LEU A 10 -4.93 -15.22 -4.52
C LEU A 10 -4.29 -15.99 -5.69
N PRO A 11 -5.00 -16.19 -6.83
CA PRO A 11 -4.47 -16.94 -7.98
C PRO A 11 -3.17 -16.38 -8.58
N ASN A 12 -2.86 -15.11 -8.32
CA ASN A 12 -1.62 -14.44 -8.76
C ASN A 12 -0.47 -14.54 -7.74
N GLY A 13 -0.64 -15.29 -6.65
CA GLY A 13 0.36 -15.47 -5.59
C GLY A 13 0.37 -14.37 -4.53
N MET A 14 -0.51 -13.36 -4.62
CA MET A 14 -0.63 -12.35 -3.57
C MET A 14 -1.28 -12.95 -2.32
N VAL A 15 -0.69 -12.70 -1.15
CA VAL A 15 -1.21 -13.16 0.14
C VAL A 15 -1.97 -12.03 0.82
N LEU A 16 -3.26 -12.24 1.06
CA LEU A 16 -4.11 -11.37 1.88
C LEU A 16 -4.10 -11.88 3.32
N LEU A 17 -3.69 -11.01 4.24
CA LEU A 17 -3.78 -11.21 5.68
C LEU A 17 -4.87 -10.31 6.26
N GLY A 18 -5.70 -10.83 7.15
CA GLY A 18 -6.78 -10.06 7.77
C GLY A 18 -7.01 -10.43 9.23
N GLU A 19 -7.25 -9.41 10.06
CA GLU A 19 -7.63 -9.55 11.47
C GLU A 19 -8.93 -8.75 11.71
N PRO A 20 -10.11 -9.36 11.50
CA PRO A 20 -11.39 -8.69 11.68
C PRO A 20 -11.63 -8.36 13.17
N ASN A 21 -11.92 -7.08 13.47
CA ASN A 21 -12.31 -6.65 14.80
C ASN A 21 -13.71 -6.01 14.76
N PRO A 22 -14.74 -6.67 15.33
CA PRO A 22 -16.12 -6.14 15.31
C PRO A 22 -16.29 -4.88 16.17
N SER A 23 -15.30 -4.52 16.99
CA SER A 23 -15.34 -3.32 17.84
C SER A 23 -14.91 -2.05 17.10
N PHE A 24 -14.37 -2.17 15.88
CA PHE A 24 -13.90 -1.04 15.08
C PHE A 24 -14.90 -0.70 13.97
N GLY A 25 -15.20 0.59 13.81
CA GLY A 25 -16.00 1.13 12.70
C GLY A 25 -15.16 1.51 11.47
N SER A 26 -13.87 1.20 11.48
CA SER A 26 -12.90 1.50 10.44
C SER A 26 -12.09 0.25 10.07
N ALA A 27 -11.37 0.32 8.96
CA ALA A 27 -10.43 -0.70 8.52
C ALA A 27 -9.11 -0.04 8.13
N ALA A 28 -8.01 -0.74 8.36
CA ALA A 28 -6.69 -0.35 7.89
C ALA A 28 -6.22 -1.36 6.85
N PHE A 29 -5.64 -0.86 5.76
CA PHE A 29 -5.07 -1.67 4.70
C PHE A 29 -3.60 -1.32 4.55
N THR A 30 -2.76 -2.33 4.34
CA THR A 30 -1.35 -2.13 4.00
C THR A 30 -1.00 -3.04 2.85
N LEU A 31 -0.53 -2.43 1.76
CA LEU A 31 -0.02 -3.13 0.59
C LEU A 31 1.51 -3.20 0.73
N MET A 32 2.05 -4.41 0.77
CA MET A 32 3.48 -4.65 0.82
C MET A 32 3.94 -5.31 -0.47
N ALA A 33 5.01 -4.80 -1.05
CA ALA A 33 5.70 -5.42 -2.17
C ALA A 33 7.06 -5.95 -1.68
N PRO A 34 7.57 -7.08 -2.22
CA PRO A 34 8.94 -7.55 -2.00
C PRO A 34 9.93 -6.64 -2.76
N ALA A 35 9.99 -5.39 -2.34
CA ALA A 35 10.81 -4.32 -2.88
C ALA A 35 11.52 -3.60 -1.73
N GLY A 36 12.25 -2.53 -2.03
CA GLY A 36 12.99 -1.76 -1.03
C GLY A 36 14.25 -1.15 -1.61
N CYS A 37 14.84 -0.20 -0.91
CA CYS A 37 16.04 0.49 -1.38
C CYS A 37 17.25 -0.44 -1.52
N ARG A 38 17.24 -1.62 -0.86
CA ARG A 38 18.27 -2.66 -1.08
C ARG A 38 18.35 -3.18 -2.52
N HIS A 39 17.29 -2.96 -3.30
CA HIS A 39 17.20 -3.38 -4.69
C HIS A 39 17.51 -2.24 -5.67
N ASP A 40 17.85 -1.05 -5.18
CA ASP A 40 18.26 0.06 -6.04
C ASP A 40 19.55 -0.33 -6.79
N PRO A 41 19.57 -0.22 -8.14
CA PRO A 41 20.77 -0.48 -8.91
C PRO A 41 21.88 0.50 -8.56
N VAL A 42 23.14 0.10 -8.81
CA VAL A 42 24.30 0.99 -8.68
C VAL A 42 24.11 2.21 -9.58
N GLY A 43 24.22 3.41 -8.99
CA GLY A 43 24.03 4.68 -9.69
C GLY A 43 22.56 5.08 -9.90
N GLN A 44 21.62 4.38 -9.25
CA GLN A 44 20.19 4.70 -9.21
C GLN A 44 19.66 4.68 -7.77
N GLU A 45 20.49 5.14 -6.82
CA GLU A 45 20.11 5.23 -5.41
C GLU A 45 18.88 6.13 -5.25
N GLY A 46 17.88 5.66 -4.51
CA GLY A 46 16.61 6.35 -4.34
C GLY A 46 15.56 6.03 -5.41
N LEU A 47 15.83 5.11 -6.35
CA LEU A 47 14.84 4.67 -7.33
C LEU A 47 13.59 4.09 -6.67
N ALA A 48 13.74 3.27 -5.63
CA ALA A 48 12.60 2.77 -4.86
C ALA A 48 11.78 3.91 -4.23
N SER A 49 12.44 4.91 -3.66
CA SER A 49 11.78 6.09 -3.06
C SER A 49 11.03 6.91 -4.11
N LEU A 50 11.68 7.16 -5.26
CA LEU A 50 11.06 7.85 -6.38
C LEU A 50 9.83 7.08 -6.89
N ALA A 51 9.93 5.77 -7.05
CA ALA A 51 8.81 4.92 -7.47
C ALA A 51 7.65 4.96 -6.46
N CYS A 52 7.95 4.97 -5.16
CA CYS A 52 6.97 5.12 -4.09
C CYS A 52 6.22 6.45 -4.20
N GLU A 53 6.92 7.58 -4.39
CA GLU A 53 6.28 8.88 -4.61
C GLU A 53 5.46 8.95 -5.90
N MET A 54 5.90 8.25 -6.95
CA MET A 54 5.18 8.20 -8.23
C MET A 54 3.87 7.42 -8.14
N ALA A 55 3.72 6.49 -7.18
CA ALA A 55 2.48 5.74 -7.00
C ALA A 55 1.25 6.62 -6.72
N LEU A 56 1.48 7.84 -6.20
CA LEU A 56 0.43 8.83 -5.92
C LEU A 56 0.12 9.78 -7.09
N ARG A 57 0.76 9.59 -8.26
CA ARG A 57 0.62 10.50 -9.42
C ARG A 57 -0.45 10.06 -10.42
N GLY A 58 -1.26 9.06 -10.06
CA GLY A 58 -2.36 8.55 -10.87
C GLY A 58 -2.01 7.23 -11.56
N ALA A 59 -3.05 6.48 -11.91
CA ALA A 59 -2.96 5.22 -12.64
C ALA A 59 -4.31 4.90 -13.32
N GLY A 60 -4.25 4.26 -14.49
CA GLY A 60 -5.45 3.90 -15.26
C GLY A 60 -6.28 5.14 -15.60
N GLU A 61 -7.56 5.12 -15.24
CA GLU A 61 -8.52 6.22 -15.51
C GLU A 61 -8.39 7.42 -14.56
N ARG A 62 -7.58 7.32 -13.49
CA ARG A 62 -7.39 8.41 -12.52
C ARG A 62 -6.05 9.10 -12.74
N ASP A 63 -6.09 10.41 -12.98
CA ASP A 63 -4.89 11.24 -12.81
C ASP A 63 -4.55 11.40 -11.32
N GLY A 64 -3.39 11.98 -11.02
CA GLY A 64 -2.94 12.16 -9.63
C GLY A 64 -3.89 13.00 -8.79
N ARG A 65 -4.57 14.00 -9.36
CA ARG A 65 -5.49 14.85 -8.59
C ARG A 65 -6.79 14.12 -8.31
N ALA A 66 -7.34 13.40 -9.29
CA ALA A 66 -8.51 12.56 -9.12
C ALA A 66 -8.28 11.49 -8.05
N LEU A 67 -7.11 10.83 -8.07
CA LEU A 67 -6.75 9.83 -7.06
C LEU A 67 -6.73 10.42 -5.64
N ILE A 68 -6.05 11.54 -5.44
CA ILE A 68 -5.96 12.16 -4.10
C ILE A 68 -7.33 12.66 -3.63
N ASN A 69 -8.11 13.31 -4.50
CA ASN A 69 -9.44 13.79 -4.14
C ASN A 69 -10.38 12.65 -3.72
N ASP A 70 -10.33 11.50 -4.40
CA ASP A 70 -11.15 10.33 -4.05
C ASP A 70 -10.76 9.79 -2.66
N LEU A 71 -9.47 9.75 -2.34
CA LEU A 71 -8.98 9.31 -1.02
C LEU A 71 -9.39 10.28 0.09
N ASP A 72 -9.26 11.59 -0.16
CA ASP A 72 -9.63 12.64 0.79
C ASP A 72 -11.15 12.68 1.02
N ALA A 73 -11.96 12.48 -0.02
CA ALA A 73 -13.42 12.42 0.07
C ALA A 73 -13.89 11.22 0.93
N LEU A 74 -13.12 10.15 0.98
CA LEU A 74 -13.35 8.99 1.86
C LEU A 74 -12.83 9.23 3.29
N GLY A 75 -12.11 10.32 3.55
CA GLY A 75 -11.51 10.62 4.85
C GLY A 75 -10.38 9.65 5.23
N ILE A 76 -9.68 9.11 4.24
CA ILE A 76 -8.60 8.14 4.45
C ILE A 76 -7.37 8.85 5.02
N ASP A 77 -6.88 8.37 6.16
CA ASP A 77 -5.51 8.64 6.60
C ASP A 77 -4.55 7.68 5.88
N ARG A 78 -3.56 8.23 5.19
CA ARG A 78 -2.69 7.48 4.26
C ARG A 78 -1.21 7.77 4.48
N GLY A 79 -0.39 6.78 4.15
CA GLY A 79 1.06 6.94 4.08
C GLY A 79 1.70 5.84 3.25
N GLU A 80 2.88 6.17 2.75
CA GLU A 80 3.71 5.29 1.95
C GLU A 80 5.17 5.45 2.39
N ALA A 81 5.90 4.35 2.38
CA ALA A 81 7.28 4.33 2.82
C ALA A 81 8.07 3.25 2.08
N VAL A 82 9.37 3.48 1.97
CA VAL A 82 10.32 2.50 1.44
C VAL A 82 11.15 1.95 2.59
N GLY A 83 11.14 0.64 2.72
CA GLY A 83 11.99 -0.10 3.65
C GLY A 83 13.30 -0.55 3.01
N VAL A 84 14.14 -1.18 3.85
CA VAL A 84 15.37 -1.86 3.41
C VAL A 84 15.03 -3.23 2.87
#